data_AF-A0AAP0FXB7-F1
#
_entry.id   AF-A0AAP0FXB7-F1
#
_cell.length_a   1.000
_cell.length_b   1.000
_cell.length_c   1.000
_cell.angle_alpha   90.00
_cell.angle_beta   90.00
_cell.angle_gamma   90.00
#
_symmetry.space_group_name_H-M   'P 1'
#
loop_
_entity.id
_entity.type
_entity.pdbx_description
1 polymer ?
#
loop_
_entity_poly.entity_id
_entity_poly.type
_entity_poly.pdbx_seq_one_letter_code
_entity_poly.pdbx_strand_id
1 'polypeptide(L)'
;MCFIMFVDEITLQTLLSEGQKMDSMGFIGLWKIVVVRNVPYLDMRRVGKIPKFLTHRLFPSARYSIWLDSKLRLQHDPYLILEYFLWRRGHEYAISNHYDRHCVWEEVAQNKKLNKYNHTVIDQQFAFYQSDGLKRFDQSDRNKLLPSYVPEGSFIVRAHTPMSNLFSCLWFNEVDHWTPRDQLSFAYTYFKLRRTNPDKNFHLNMFKDCERRSIAKLFGHRAEDNRNISAQ
;
A
#
# COMPACT_ATOMS: atom_id res chain seq x y z
N MET A 1 20.96 -3.47 -2.46
CA MET A 1 19.57 -3.14 -2.86
C MET A 1 18.97 -4.39 -3.48
N CYS A 2 17.75 -4.78 -3.11
CA CYS A 2 17.09 -5.99 -3.58
C CYS A 2 15.72 -5.64 -4.17
N PHE A 3 15.40 -6.19 -5.35
CA PHE A 3 14.09 -6.06 -5.97
C PHE A 3 13.40 -7.42 -5.90
N ILE A 4 12.25 -7.49 -5.23
CA ILE A 4 11.48 -8.72 -5.06
C ILE A 4 10.09 -8.51 -5.63
N MET A 5 9.65 -9.42 -6.50
CA MET A 5 8.30 -9.42 -7.07
C MET A 5 7.56 -10.67 -6.60
N PHE A 6 6.49 -10.45 -5.83
CA PHE A 6 5.58 -11.53 -5.43
C PHE A 6 4.52 -11.74 -6.52
N VAL A 7 4.42 -12.95 -7.02
CA VAL A 7 3.47 -13.33 -8.09
C VAL A 7 2.75 -14.63 -7.72
N ASP A 8 1.53 -14.81 -8.21
CA ASP A 8 0.92 -16.15 -8.24
C ASP A 8 1.37 -16.92 -9.48
N GLU A 9 1.02 -18.21 -9.56
CA GLU A 9 1.43 -19.08 -10.65
C GLU A 9 0.87 -18.60 -12.00
N ILE A 10 -0.37 -18.12 -12.02
CA ILE A 10 -1.03 -17.63 -13.25
C ILE A 10 -0.28 -16.40 -13.79
N THR A 11 0.07 -15.47 -12.91
CA THR A 11 0.82 -14.26 -13.25
C THR A 11 2.21 -14.61 -13.76
N LEU A 12 2.90 -15.55 -13.12
CA LEU A 12 4.21 -16.01 -13.62
C LEU A 12 4.09 -16.60 -15.03
N GLN A 13 3.14 -17.51 -15.26
CA GLN A 13 2.94 -18.11 -16.58
C GLN A 13 2.62 -17.05 -17.64
N THR A 14 1.82 -16.03 -17.27
CA THR A 14 1.52 -14.89 -18.16
C THR A 14 2.76 -14.08 -18.49
N LEU A 15 3.63 -13.78 -17.52
CA LEU A 15 4.87 -13.05 -17.78
C LEU A 15 5.78 -13.83 -18.75
N LEU A 16 5.90 -15.13 -18.56
CA LEU A 16 6.73 -15.99 -19.41
C LEU A 16 6.16 -16.11 -20.83
N SER A 17 4.84 -16.26 -20.98
CA SER A 17 4.19 -16.34 -22.29
C SER A 17 4.27 -15.03 -23.07
N GLU A 18 4.36 -13.89 -22.37
CA GLU A 18 4.61 -12.56 -22.95
C GLU A 18 6.10 -12.29 -23.23
N GLY A 19 6.95 -13.32 -23.17
CA GLY A 19 8.35 -13.24 -23.57
C GLY A 19 9.31 -12.72 -22.49
N GLN A 20 8.85 -12.54 -21.25
CA GLN A 20 9.77 -12.29 -20.14
C GLN A 20 10.61 -13.54 -19.89
N LYS A 21 11.93 -13.38 -19.84
CA LYS A 21 12.86 -14.48 -19.60
C LYS A 21 13.28 -14.49 -18.13
N MET A 22 13.02 -15.61 -17.47
CA MET A 22 13.54 -15.85 -16.14
C MET A 22 14.90 -16.56 -16.24
N ASP A 23 15.90 -16.04 -15.54
CA ASP A 23 17.23 -16.65 -15.51
C ASP A 23 17.28 -17.89 -14.60
N SER A 24 18.41 -18.61 -14.61
CA SER A 24 18.61 -19.81 -13.78
C SER A 24 18.54 -19.53 -12.28
N MET A 25 18.72 -18.28 -11.87
CA MET A 25 18.63 -17.84 -10.49
C MET A 25 17.21 -17.35 -10.13
N GLY A 26 16.24 -17.40 -11.05
CA GLY A 26 14.85 -17.01 -10.80
C GLY A 26 14.62 -15.50 -10.84
N PHE A 27 15.41 -14.74 -11.59
CA PHE A 27 15.21 -13.31 -11.82
C PHE A 27 14.59 -13.03 -13.18
N ILE A 28 13.73 -12.02 -13.23
CA ILE A 28 13.29 -11.36 -14.48
C ILE A 28 13.81 -9.92 -14.44
N GLY A 29 14.83 -9.63 -15.26
CA GLY A 29 15.57 -8.38 -15.16
C GLY A 29 16.20 -8.22 -13.78
N LEU A 30 15.90 -7.11 -13.09
CA LEU A 30 16.40 -6.87 -11.72
C LEU A 30 15.59 -7.59 -10.63
N TRP A 31 14.40 -8.09 -10.94
CA TRP A 31 13.44 -8.58 -9.96
C TRP A 31 13.62 -10.07 -9.68
N LYS A 32 13.93 -10.41 -8.43
CA LYS A 32 13.81 -11.78 -7.94
C LYS A 32 12.33 -12.14 -7.87
N ILE A 33 11.94 -13.18 -8.60
CA ILE A 33 10.56 -13.66 -8.60
C ILE A 33 10.34 -14.58 -7.41
N VAL A 34 9.29 -14.31 -6.64
CA VAL A 34 8.82 -15.16 -5.54
C VAL A 34 7.39 -15.60 -5.87
N VAL A 35 7.25 -16.86 -6.25
CA VAL A 35 5.94 -17.46 -6.50
C VAL A 35 5.29 -17.80 -5.16
N VAL A 36 4.16 -17.16 -4.88
CA VAL A 36 3.41 -17.37 -3.64
C VAL A 36 2.49 -18.56 -3.82
N ARG A 37 2.67 -19.57 -2.97
CA ARG A 37 1.84 -20.78 -2.89
C ARG A 37 1.17 -20.87 -1.53
N ASN A 38 0.09 -21.66 -1.44
CA ASN A 38 -0.62 -21.92 -0.18
C ASN A 38 -1.04 -20.64 0.56
N VAL A 39 -1.73 -19.75 -0.15
CA VAL A 39 -2.14 -18.45 0.39
C VAL A 39 -3.22 -18.61 1.48
N PRO A 40 -3.20 -17.78 2.54
CA PRO A 40 -4.11 -17.95 3.68
C PRO A 40 -5.53 -17.42 3.43
N TYR A 41 -5.76 -16.71 2.32
CA TYR A 41 -7.05 -16.11 1.99
C TYR A 41 -7.46 -16.44 0.57
N LEU A 42 -8.76 -16.64 0.35
CA LEU A 42 -9.36 -16.74 -0.99
C LEU A 42 -9.35 -15.39 -1.73
N ASP A 43 -9.44 -14.28 -0.99
CA ASP A 43 -9.36 -12.94 -1.58
C ASP A 43 -7.90 -12.55 -1.84
N MET A 44 -7.49 -12.63 -3.11
CA MET A 44 -6.14 -12.27 -3.54
C MET A 44 -5.76 -10.81 -3.24
N ARG A 45 -6.73 -9.89 -3.09
CA ARG A 45 -6.44 -8.52 -2.64
C ARG A 45 -5.94 -8.52 -1.21
N ARG A 46 -6.51 -9.35 -0.34
CA ARG A 46 -6.08 -9.51 1.05
C ARG A 46 -4.72 -10.21 1.13
N VAL A 47 -4.50 -11.25 0.30
CA VAL A 47 -3.18 -11.90 0.17
C VAL A 47 -2.09 -10.87 -0.14
N GLY A 48 -2.33 -9.97 -1.10
CA GLY A 48 -1.39 -8.91 -1.47
C GLY A 48 -1.06 -7.93 -0.34
N LYS A 49 -1.88 -7.86 0.72
CA LYS A 49 -1.61 -6.99 1.88
C LYS A 49 -0.55 -7.55 2.81
N ILE A 50 -0.31 -8.87 2.79
CA ILE A 50 0.73 -9.52 3.60
C ILE A 50 2.11 -8.96 3.24
N PRO A 51 2.62 -9.09 2.00
CA PRO A 51 3.93 -8.57 1.67
C PRO A 51 3.96 -7.03 1.67
N LYS A 52 2.82 -6.37 1.49
CA LYS A 52 2.69 -4.91 1.58
C LYS A 52 2.97 -4.38 2.99
N PHE A 53 2.30 -4.92 4.00
CA PHE A 53 2.39 -4.39 5.37
C PHE A 53 3.42 -5.11 6.22
N LEU A 54 3.57 -6.43 6.06
CA LEU A 54 4.45 -7.26 6.89
C LEU A 54 5.84 -7.45 6.28
N THR A 55 6.30 -6.51 5.44
CA THR A 55 7.62 -6.56 4.79
C THR A 55 8.76 -6.74 5.79
N HIS A 56 8.67 -6.10 6.96
CA HIS A 56 9.66 -6.23 8.03
C HIS A 56 9.73 -7.63 8.64
N ARG A 57 8.66 -8.43 8.53
CA ARG A 57 8.66 -9.84 8.97
C ARG A 57 9.22 -10.77 7.90
N LEU A 58 9.01 -10.43 6.62
CA LEU A 58 9.54 -11.18 5.48
C LEU A 58 11.04 -10.94 5.28
N PHE A 59 11.51 -9.74 5.59
CA PHE A 59 12.91 -9.33 5.42
C PHE A 59 13.43 -8.72 6.72
N PRO A 60 13.71 -9.53 7.76
CA PRO A 60 14.10 -9.03 9.09
C PRO A 60 15.43 -8.26 9.08
N SER A 61 16.30 -8.53 8.10
CA SER A 61 17.57 -7.80 7.93
C SER A 61 17.43 -6.47 7.16
N ALA A 62 16.25 -6.17 6.60
CA ALA A 62 16.03 -4.93 5.87
C ALA A 62 15.86 -3.75 6.85
N ARG A 63 16.66 -2.71 6.67
CA ARG A 63 16.52 -1.45 7.43
C ARG A 63 15.53 -0.48 6.80
N TYR A 64 15.32 -0.60 5.48
CA TYR A 64 14.40 0.23 4.71
C TYR A 64 13.69 -0.63 3.67
N SER A 65 12.48 -0.23 3.27
CA SER A 65 11.76 -0.82 2.14
C SER A 65 10.96 0.21 1.37
N ILE A 66 10.76 -0.08 0.08
CA ILE A 66 9.85 0.63 -0.80
C ILE A 66 8.83 -0.39 -1.31
N TRP A 67 7.56 -0.21 -0.97
CA TRP A 67 6.46 -0.93 -1.59
C TRP A 67 6.05 -0.24 -2.87
N LEU A 68 5.83 -1.02 -3.93
CA LEU A 68 5.38 -0.55 -5.23
C LEU A 68 4.28 -1.52 -5.73
N ASP A 69 3.07 -1.02 -5.91
CA ASP A 69 2.01 -1.82 -6.55
C ASP A 69 2.41 -2.20 -7.98
N SER A 70 1.98 -3.38 -8.45
CA SER A 70 2.33 -3.91 -9.78
C SER A 70 1.88 -3.04 -10.96
N LYS A 71 0.92 -2.14 -10.74
CA LYS A 71 0.49 -1.13 -11.73
C LYS A 71 1.48 0.02 -11.88
N LEU A 72 2.55 0.09 -11.09
CA LEU A 72 3.50 1.19 -11.10
C LEU A 72 4.87 0.76 -11.60
N ARG A 73 5.56 1.70 -12.26
CA ARG A 73 6.96 1.58 -12.65
C ARG A 73 7.79 2.65 -11.98
N LEU A 74 8.78 2.25 -11.20
CA LEU A 74 9.72 3.16 -10.57
C LEU A 74 10.60 3.84 -11.62
N GLN A 75 10.76 5.16 -11.53
CA GLN A 75 11.53 5.96 -12.49
C GLN A 75 12.80 6.58 -11.88
N HIS A 76 13.00 6.47 -10.57
CA HIS A 76 14.07 7.12 -9.85
C HIS A 76 14.85 6.11 -9.00
N ASP A 77 16.10 6.46 -8.69
CA ASP A 77 16.97 5.67 -7.82
C ASP A 77 16.33 5.49 -6.42
N PRO A 78 16.16 4.25 -5.94
CA PRO A 78 15.65 3.96 -4.60
C PRO A 78 16.38 4.67 -3.46
N TYR A 79 17.68 4.93 -3.54
CA TYR A 79 18.41 5.67 -2.53
C TYR A 79 18.01 7.14 -2.48
N LEU A 80 17.82 7.79 -3.63
CA LEU A 80 17.35 9.18 -3.69
C LEU A 80 15.91 9.30 -3.15
N ILE A 81 15.08 8.27 -3.38
CA ILE A 81 13.74 8.20 -2.81
C ILE A 81 13.78 8.11 -1.29
N LEU A 82 14.66 7.25 -0.72
CA LEU A 82 14.85 7.15 0.73
C LEU A 82 15.36 8.47 1.32
N GLU A 83 16.32 9.09 0.65
CA GLU A 83 16.87 10.38 1.07
C GLU A 83 15.79 11.46 1.14
N TYR A 84 15.03 11.60 0.05
CA TYR A 84 14.01 12.64 -0.10
C TYR A 84 12.83 12.46 0.88
N PHE A 85 12.28 11.26 0.98
CA PHE A 85 11.06 11.04 1.77
C PHE A 85 11.30 10.75 3.24
N LEU A 86 12.46 10.19 3.59
CA LEU A 86 12.78 9.77 4.96
C LEU A 86 13.92 10.59 5.56
N TRP A 87 15.13 10.48 5.01
CA TRP A 87 16.35 10.90 5.73
C TRP A 87 16.45 12.40 5.96
N ARG A 88 16.17 13.24 4.94
CA ARG A 88 16.32 14.70 5.04
C ARG A 88 15.50 15.35 6.14
N ARG A 89 14.38 14.71 6.53
CA ARG A 89 13.43 15.26 7.52
C ARG A 89 13.21 14.35 8.72
N GLY A 90 14.00 13.28 8.85
CA GLY A 90 13.88 12.34 9.96
C GLY A 90 12.54 11.60 10.01
N HIS A 91 11.92 11.33 8.86
CA HIS A 91 10.71 10.52 8.80
C HIS A 91 11.05 9.02 8.79
N GLU A 92 10.14 8.21 9.31
CA GLU A 92 10.25 6.75 9.32
C GLU A 92 9.27 6.06 8.39
N TYR A 93 8.24 6.78 7.94
CA TYR A 93 7.19 6.28 7.07
C TYR A 93 6.78 7.37 6.10
N ALA A 94 6.66 7.06 4.82
CA ALA A 94 6.12 8.00 3.84
C ALA A 94 5.10 7.32 2.92
N ILE A 95 3.99 8.02 2.70
CA ILE A 95 2.88 7.56 1.86
C ILE A 95 2.19 8.77 1.23
N SER A 96 1.74 8.64 -0.02
CA SER A 96 0.97 9.72 -0.66
C SER A 96 -0.43 9.83 -0.06
N ASN A 97 -0.96 11.04 0.04
CA ASN A 97 -2.40 11.23 0.14
C ASN A 97 -3.10 10.85 -1.17
N HIS A 98 -4.38 10.51 -1.11
CA HIS A 98 -5.16 10.30 -2.32
C HIS A 98 -5.37 11.63 -3.06
N TYR A 99 -5.39 11.57 -4.39
CA TYR A 99 -5.39 12.73 -5.30
C TYR A 99 -6.74 13.45 -5.43
N ASP A 100 -7.76 13.03 -4.68
CA ASP A 100 -9.16 13.44 -4.92
C ASP A 100 -9.94 13.40 -3.60
N ARG A 101 -9.97 12.22 -2.96
CA ARG A 101 -10.67 12.03 -1.67
C ARG A 101 -9.73 12.28 -0.50
N HIS A 102 -10.27 12.94 0.53
CA HIS A 102 -9.51 13.29 1.73
C HIS A 102 -10.17 12.81 3.02
N CYS A 103 -11.46 12.45 2.96
CA CYS A 103 -12.24 12.03 4.11
C CYS A 103 -12.67 10.56 3.99
N VAL A 104 -12.63 9.82 5.10
CA VAL A 104 -13.09 8.41 5.14
C VAL A 104 -14.57 8.30 4.76
N TRP A 105 -15.40 9.31 5.06
CA TRP A 105 -16.81 9.36 4.65
C TRP A 105 -16.98 9.31 3.12
N GLU A 106 -16.15 10.06 2.40
CA GLU A 106 -16.14 10.08 0.93
C GLU A 106 -15.65 8.74 0.38
N GLU A 107 -14.61 8.17 0.99
CA GLU A 107 -14.06 6.88 0.60
C GLU A 107 -15.07 5.73 0.81
N VAL A 108 -15.81 5.72 1.93
CA VAL A 108 -16.89 4.76 2.19
C VAL A 108 -17.97 4.86 1.10
N ALA A 109 -18.46 6.07 0.84
CA ALA A 109 -19.47 6.29 -0.20
C ALA A 109 -18.98 5.84 -1.58
N GLN A 110 -17.71 6.10 -1.91
CA GLN A 110 -17.11 5.71 -3.17
C GLN A 110 -16.90 4.20 -3.30
N ASN A 111 -16.50 3.51 -2.23
CA ASN A 111 -16.38 2.05 -2.23
C ASN A 111 -17.74 1.38 -2.47
N LYS A 112 -18.81 1.90 -1.85
CA LYS A 112 -20.18 1.41 -2.07
C LYS A 112 -20.68 1.71 -3.48
N LYS A 113 -20.50 2.96 -3.96
CA LYS A 113 -20.89 3.38 -5.31
C LYS A 113 -20.25 2.51 -6.40
N LEU A 114 -18.98 2.16 -6.23
CA LEU A 114 -18.22 1.33 -7.18
C LEU A 114 -18.32 -0.18 -6.89
N ASN A 115 -19.19 -0.60 -5.98
CA ASN A 115 -19.39 -1.99 -5.53
C ASN A 115 -18.06 -2.72 -5.26
N LYS A 116 -17.15 -2.06 -4.54
CA LYS A 116 -15.78 -2.53 -4.33
C LYS A 116 -15.68 -3.63 -3.28
N TYR A 117 -16.64 -3.73 -2.37
CA TYR A 117 -16.72 -4.75 -1.34
C TYR A 117 -18.14 -4.83 -0.79
N ASN A 118 -18.44 -5.84 0.04
CA ASN A 118 -19.74 -5.99 0.67
C ASN A 118 -20.11 -4.73 1.50
N HIS A 119 -21.24 -4.12 1.18
CA HIS A 119 -21.69 -2.87 1.79
C HIS A 119 -21.94 -3.00 3.30
N THR A 120 -22.50 -4.12 3.75
CA THR A 120 -22.78 -4.37 5.17
C THR A 120 -21.48 -4.41 5.98
N VAL A 121 -20.44 -5.07 5.45
CA VAL A 121 -19.12 -5.13 6.12
C VAL A 121 -18.46 -3.74 6.17
N ILE A 122 -18.57 -2.96 5.08
CA ILE A 122 -18.09 -1.56 5.06
C ILE A 122 -18.82 -0.74 6.14
N ASP A 123 -20.14 -0.85 6.23
CA ASP A 123 -20.95 -0.10 7.19
C ASP A 123 -20.61 -0.48 8.64
N GLN A 124 -20.39 -1.77 8.93
CA GLN A 124 -19.93 -2.25 10.24
C GLN A 124 -18.54 -1.73 10.61
N GLN A 125 -17.57 -1.83 9.68
CA GLN A 125 -16.22 -1.29 9.86
C GLN A 125 -16.27 0.20 10.19
N PHE A 126 -17.05 0.94 9.42
CA PHE A 126 -17.11 2.39 9.55
C PHE A 126 -17.83 2.82 10.83
N ALA A 127 -18.95 2.18 11.17
CA ALA A 127 -19.66 2.42 12.43
C ALA A 127 -18.76 2.16 13.64
N PHE A 128 -17.95 1.09 13.60
CA PHE A 128 -16.96 0.80 14.65
C PHE A 128 -15.88 1.89 14.74
N TYR A 129 -15.34 2.36 13.62
CA TYR A 129 -14.36 3.45 13.65
C TYR A 129 -14.94 4.74 14.21
N GLN A 130 -16.18 5.08 13.85
CA GLN A 130 -16.87 6.25 14.40
C GLN A 130 -17.08 6.12 15.91
N SER A 131 -17.49 4.95 16.41
CA SER A 131 -17.72 4.73 17.84
C SER A 131 -16.42 4.73 18.65
N ASP A 132 -15.29 4.28 18.09
CA ASP A 132 -13.96 4.35 18.71
C ASP A 132 -13.22 5.69 18.42
N GLY A 133 -13.96 6.71 17.96
CA GLY A 133 -13.49 8.10 17.96
C GLY A 133 -12.91 8.63 16.65
N LEU A 134 -13.09 7.93 15.52
CA LEU A 134 -12.78 8.51 14.21
C LEU A 134 -13.71 9.69 13.93
N LYS A 135 -13.13 10.87 13.77
CA LYS A 135 -13.85 12.12 13.41
C LYS A 135 -13.80 12.37 11.91
N ARG A 136 -14.71 13.21 11.41
CA ARG A 136 -14.68 13.67 10.02
C ARG A 136 -13.44 14.51 9.77
N PHE A 137 -12.83 14.36 8.60
CA PHE A 137 -11.69 15.18 8.20
C PHE A 137 -12.15 16.63 8.02
N ASP A 138 -11.42 17.57 8.64
CA ASP A 138 -11.63 19.00 8.52
C ASP A 138 -10.40 19.64 7.87
N GLN A 139 -10.58 20.15 6.65
CA GLN A 139 -9.49 20.80 5.92
C GLN A 139 -9.07 22.13 6.57
N SER A 140 -9.97 22.80 7.29
CA SER A 140 -9.74 24.09 7.94
C SER A 140 -9.04 23.99 9.29
N ASP A 141 -9.04 22.79 9.90
CA ASP A 141 -8.36 22.55 11.16
C ASP A 141 -6.84 22.76 11.03
N ARG A 142 -6.32 23.72 11.78
CA ARG A 142 -4.89 24.06 11.83
C ARG A 142 -4.07 23.07 12.65
N ASN A 143 -4.72 22.30 13.53
CA ASN A 143 -4.10 21.34 14.43
C ASN A 143 -4.19 19.89 13.90
N LYS A 144 -4.66 19.71 12.66
CA LYS A 144 -4.76 18.38 12.04
C LYS A 144 -3.40 17.68 12.00
N LEU A 145 -3.38 16.43 12.45
CA LEU A 145 -2.16 15.62 12.47
C LEU A 145 -1.79 15.07 11.09
N LEU A 146 -2.77 14.96 10.19
CA LEU A 146 -2.61 14.47 8.84
C LEU A 146 -3.20 15.46 7.83
N PRO A 147 -2.58 15.62 6.65
CA PRO A 147 -3.12 16.45 5.58
C PRO A 147 -4.30 15.79 4.84
N SER A 148 -4.57 14.51 5.08
CA SER A 148 -5.67 13.72 4.50
C SER A 148 -5.90 12.48 5.37
N TYR A 149 -7.13 11.98 5.44
CA TYR A 149 -7.42 10.69 6.08
C TYR A 149 -7.41 9.52 5.10
N VAL A 150 -7.34 9.81 3.80
CA VAL A 150 -7.33 8.80 2.73
C VAL A 150 -5.94 8.79 2.08
N PRO A 151 -5.18 7.68 2.18
CA PRO A 151 -3.92 7.52 1.49
C PRO A 151 -4.12 7.02 0.05
N GLU A 152 -3.12 7.25 -0.80
CA GLU A 152 -2.86 6.47 -2.00
C GLU A 152 -1.76 5.46 -1.65
N GLY A 153 -2.17 4.24 -1.34
CA GLY A 153 -1.28 3.20 -0.81
C GLY A 153 -0.46 2.44 -1.85
N SER A 154 -0.48 2.84 -3.13
CA SER A 154 0.27 2.14 -4.18
C SER A 154 1.78 2.31 -4.11
N PHE A 155 2.26 3.26 -3.32
CA PHE A 155 3.68 3.51 -3.08
C PHE A 155 3.92 3.87 -1.61
N ILE A 156 4.80 3.14 -0.93
CA ILE A 156 5.09 3.35 0.48
C ILE A 156 6.59 3.24 0.71
N VAL A 157 7.19 4.22 1.39
CA VAL A 157 8.61 4.23 1.74
C VAL A 157 8.73 4.11 3.26
N ARG A 158 9.58 3.20 3.75
CA ARG A 158 9.69 2.90 5.19
C ARG A 158 11.13 2.76 5.64
N ALA A 159 11.42 3.31 6.80
CA ALA A 159 12.48 2.84 7.68
C ALA A 159 11.87 1.81 8.63
N HIS A 160 12.53 0.68 8.86
CA HIS A 160 12.03 -0.39 9.74
C HIS A 160 12.40 -0.13 11.20
N THR A 161 11.70 0.84 11.80
CA THR A 161 11.76 1.20 13.22
C THR A 161 10.69 0.44 14.01
N PRO A 162 10.74 0.44 15.36
CA PRO A 162 9.66 -0.13 16.16
C PRO A 162 8.28 0.49 15.88
N MET A 163 8.20 1.82 15.73
CA MET A 163 6.92 2.52 15.50
C MET A 163 6.36 2.29 14.10
N SER A 164 7.19 2.33 13.06
CA SER A 164 6.76 2.06 11.68
C SER A 164 6.30 0.61 11.48
N ASN A 165 6.99 -0.35 12.11
CA ASN A 165 6.62 -1.77 12.06
C ASN A 165 5.34 -2.03 12.85
N LEU A 166 5.18 -1.43 14.04
CA LEU A 166 3.95 -1.50 14.81
C LEU A 166 2.76 -0.93 14.02
N PHE A 167 2.91 0.26 13.43
CA PHE A 167 1.89 0.85 12.56
C PHE A 167 1.50 -0.09 11.43
N SER A 168 2.50 -0.67 10.74
CA SER A 168 2.25 -1.60 9.62
C SER A 168 1.49 -2.86 10.08
N CYS A 169 1.82 -3.42 11.24
CA CYS A 169 1.12 -4.56 11.83
C CYS A 169 -0.33 -4.21 12.19
N LEU A 170 -0.55 -3.08 12.87
CA LEU A 170 -1.90 -2.65 13.25
C LEU A 170 -2.75 -2.37 12.00
N TRP A 171 -2.17 -1.75 10.97
CA TRP A 171 -2.89 -1.49 9.73
C TRP A 171 -3.25 -2.80 8.99
N PHE A 172 -2.35 -3.79 9.01
CA PHE A 172 -2.65 -5.13 8.51
C PHE A 172 -3.79 -5.78 9.30
N ASN A 173 -3.79 -5.69 10.64
CA ASN A 173 -4.86 -6.27 11.47
C ASN A 173 -6.23 -5.69 11.11
N GLU A 174 -6.33 -4.38 10.88
CA GLU A 174 -7.59 -3.75 10.46
C GLU A 174 -8.05 -4.23 9.08
N VAL A 175 -7.11 -4.41 8.15
CA VAL A 175 -7.37 -4.91 6.79
C VAL A 175 -7.80 -6.38 6.79
N ASP A 176 -7.19 -7.18 7.66
CA ASP A 176 -7.52 -8.60 7.82
C ASP A 176 -8.89 -8.78 8.49
N HIS A 177 -9.15 -8.02 9.55
CA HIS A 177 -10.40 -8.10 10.31
C HIS A 177 -11.60 -7.63 9.50
N TRP A 178 -11.47 -6.48 8.82
CA TRP A 178 -12.59 -5.84 8.12
C TRP A 178 -12.54 -6.10 6.61
N THR A 179 -11.97 -5.15 5.87
CA THR A 179 -11.97 -5.13 4.42
C THR A 179 -10.54 -4.94 3.90
N PRO A 180 -10.18 -5.52 2.74
CA PRO A 180 -8.88 -5.30 2.12
C PRO A 180 -8.71 -3.87 1.56
N ARG A 181 -9.68 -2.97 1.78
CA ARG A 181 -9.67 -1.57 1.35
C ARG A 181 -8.90 -0.74 2.38
N ASP A 182 -7.58 -0.83 2.27
CA ASP A 182 -6.62 -0.18 3.19
C ASP A 182 -6.82 1.34 3.36
N GLN A 183 -7.43 2.01 2.38
CA GLN A 183 -7.81 3.41 2.45
C GLN A 183 -8.82 3.71 3.58
N LEU A 184 -9.70 2.76 3.90
CA LEU A 184 -10.73 2.92 4.95
C LEU A 184 -10.14 2.85 6.36
N SER A 185 -9.10 2.04 6.55
CA SER A 185 -8.52 1.77 7.87
C SER A 185 -7.32 2.64 8.23
N PHE A 186 -6.69 3.31 7.26
CA PHE A 186 -5.43 4.05 7.48
C PHE A 186 -5.52 5.11 8.58
N ALA A 187 -6.45 6.07 8.44
CA ALA A 187 -6.54 7.19 9.38
C ALA A 187 -6.92 6.71 10.78
N TYR A 188 -7.91 5.81 10.87
CA TYR A 188 -8.29 5.21 12.14
C TYR A 188 -7.10 4.53 12.82
N THR A 189 -6.32 3.72 12.08
CA THR A 189 -5.13 3.06 12.61
C THR A 189 -4.11 4.08 13.12
N TYR A 190 -3.86 5.14 12.36
CA TYR A 190 -2.92 6.20 12.73
C TYR A 190 -3.34 6.92 14.02
N PHE A 191 -4.60 7.33 14.10
CA PHE A 191 -5.12 8.02 15.30
C PHE A 191 -5.17 7.11 16.51
N LYS A 192 -5.52 5.83 16.34
CA LYS A 192 -5.50 4.85 17.41
C LYS A 192 -4.08 4.65 17.94
N LEU A 193 -3.09 4.48 17.05
CA LEU A 193 -1.68 4.38 17.42
C LEU A 193 -1.21 5.61 18.21
N ARG A 194 -1.51 6.82 17.73
CA ARG A 194 -1.14 8.07 18.40
C ARG A 194 -1.80 8.23 19.77
N ARG A 195 -3.09 7.87 19.89
CA ARG A 195 -3.84 7.95 21.14
C ARG A 195 -3.37 6.94 22.19
N THR A 196 -2.98 5.73 21.78
CA THR A 196 -2.54 4.66 22.70
C THR A 196 -1.05 4.70 23.01
N ASN A 197 -0.26 5.51 22.30
CA ASN A 197 1.18 5.67 22.51
C ASN A 197 1.57 7.16 22.54
N PRO A 198 1.08 7.95 23.50
CA PRO A 198 1.29 9.41 23.53
C PRO A 198 2.77 9.80 23.65
N ASP A 199 3.56 8.99 24.37
CA ASP A 199 4.98 9.27 24.62
C ASP A 199 5.90 8.85 23.47
N LYS A 200 5.36 8.18 22.45
CA LYS A 200 6.13 7.72 21.29
C LYS A 200 5.63 8.42 20.03
N ASN A 201 6.51 9.24 19.46
CA ASN A 201 6.20 9.89 18.20
C ASN A 201 6.39 8.92 17.02
N PHE A 202 5.39 8.92 16.13
CA PHE A 202 5.45 8.23 14.85
C PHE A 202 5.63 9.27 13.75
N HIS A 203 6.83 9.36 13.18
CA HIS A 203 7.22 10.39 12.23
C HIS A 203 6.80 10.02 10.81
N LEU A 204 5.51 10.16 10.53
CA LEU A 204 4.92 9.89 9.22
C LEU A 204 4.92 11.13 8.32
N ASN A 205 5.37 10.94 7.07
CA ASN A 205 5.30 11.89 5.99
C ASN A 205 4.16 11.54 5.04
N MET A 206 3.05 12.29 5.12
CA MET A 206 1.99 12.16 4.12
C MET A 206 2.17 13.25 3.05
N PHE A 207 2.74 12.85 1.92
CA PHE A 207 3.11 13.76 0.82
C PHE A 207 2.02 13.80 -0.27
N LYS A 208 2.14 14.72 -1.23
CA LYS A 208 1.11 14.89 -2.28
C LYS A 208 1.23 13.82 -3.37
N ASP A 209 0.11 13.34 -3.92
CA ASP A 209 0.14 12.35 -5.03
C ASP A 209 0.96 12.82 -6.27
N CYS A 210 1.08 14.13 -6.50
CA CYS A 210 1.92 14.64 -7.59
C CYS A 210 3.40 14.24 -7.44
N GLU A 211 3.92 14.19 -6.21
CA GLU A 211 5.28 13.72 -5.92
C GLU A 211 5.39 12.21 -6.22
N ARG A 212 4.39 11.41 -5.84
CA ARG A 212 4.32 9.99 -6.23
C ARG A 212 4.34 9.83 -7.75
N ARG A 213 3.54 10.62 -8.50
CA ARG A 213 3.48 10.59 -9.98
C ARG A 213 4.78 10.98 -10.65
N SER A 214 5.61 11.78 -9.99
CA SER A 214 6.95 12.12 -10.50
C SER A 214 7.89 10.92 -10.40
N ILE A 215 7.78 10.12 -9.34
CA ILE A 215 8.70 9.03 -9.02
C ILE A 215 8.27 7.67 -9.58
N ALA A 216 6.96 7.41 -9.62
CA ALA A 216 6.38 6.15 -10.07
C ALA A 216 5.25 6.39 -11.07
N LYS A 217 5.44 5.92 -12.30
CA LYS A 217 4.47 6.07 -13.40
C LYS A 217 3.49 4.91 -13.43
N LEU A 218 2.24 5.22 -13.74
CA LEU A 218 1.22 4.20 -13.94
C LEU A 218 1.53 3.44 -15.24
N PHE A 219 1.61 2.12 -15.14
CA PHE A 219 1.61 1.23 -16.28
C PHE A 219 0.17 0.71 -16.46
N GLY A 220 -0.47 1.16 -17.53
CA GLY A 220 -1.88 0.87 -17.79
C GLY A 220 -2.14 -0.61 -18.03
N HIS A 221 -3.40 -1.02 -17.85
CA HIS A 221 -3.86 -2.32 -18.31
C HIS A 221 -3.68 -2.41 -19.83
N ARG A 222 -3.16 -3.54 -20.31
CA ARG A 222 -3.16 -3.84 -21.75
C ARG A 222 -4.59 -4.13 -22.17
N ALA A 223 -5.03 -3.57 -23.30
CA ALA A 223 -6.30 -3.93 -23.90
C ALA A 223 -6.30 -5.41 -24.29
N GLU A 224 -7.46 -6.09 -24.20
CA GLU A 224 -7.59 -7.53 -24.49
C GLU A 224 -7.34 -7.89 -25.97
N ASP A 225 -7.29 -6.90 -26.86
CA ASP A 225 -7.20 -7.08 -28.32
C ASP A 225 -5.97 -7.87 -28.80
N ASN A 226 -4.92 -8.00 -27.98
CA ASN A 226 -3.72 -8.75 -28.36
C ASN A 226 -3.76 -10.26 -28.01
N ARG A 227 -4.84 -10.78 -27.42
CA ARG A 227 -4.95 -12.24 -27.16
C ARG A 227 -5.44 -13.05 -28.36
N ASN A 228 -5.99 -12.41 -29.39
CA ASN A 228 -6.59 -13.11 -30.54
C ASN A 228 -5.72 -13.10 -31.82
N ILE A 229 -4.53 -12.49 -31.81
CA ILE A 229 -3.68 -12.40 -33.01
C ILE A 229 -2.67 -13.57 -33.11
N SER A 230 -2.55 -14.40 -32.07
CA SER A 230 -1.68 -15.59 -32.08
C SER A 230 -2.43 -16.92 -32.31
N ALA A 231 -3.68 -16.86 -32.78
CA ALA A 231 -4.47 -18.02 -33.14
C ALA A 231 -5.19 -17.81 -34.49
N GLN A 232 -4.40 -17.57 -35.55
CA GLN A 232 -4.79 -17.81 -36.94
C GLN A 232 -3.53 -17.98 -37.81
#